data_AF-A0A8B9G4B6-F1
#
_entry.id   AF-A0A8B9G4B6-F1
#
_cell.length_a   1.000
_cell.length_b   1.000
_cell.length_c   1.000
_cell.angle_alpha   90.00
_cell.angle_beta   90.00
_cell.angle_gamma   90.00
#
_symmetry.space_group_name_H-M   'P 1'
#
loop_
_entity.id
_entity.type
_entity.pdbx_description
1 polymer ?
#
loop_
_entity_poly.entity_id
_entity_poly.type
_entity_poly.pdbx_seq_one_letter_code
_entity_poly.pdbx_strand_id
1 'polypeptide(L)'
;MAPAVPPLPVGARPGSGAAMSPSVAELLLQRLEREAAGPGRGLCSREAAAALGLDHQTLVGAVKSLQALGEVIEAEPRAATRWELSPEGSEVLRDGSPEVRLFRSLPVEGLPQSDAMKLPGGSVGFSKAMANKWLRLEKGAPGGPRVFRAVPEVQDTVQEALRRLHRGEAETVPERERNDLKRRKLLLEVTLKSYWIRKGSAFSTAVARQETELTPEMLATGSWRQLPFKPYNFAALGLPPPAGHLHPLLKVRSELRQIFLEMGFTEMPTQNFVESSFWNFDALFQPQQHPARDQHDTFFLQDPAEAPELPPGYAAKVKKVHSQGGYGSQGYKYEWKPEEARRNLLRTHTTAASARMLYRLAQQERFSPVKYFSIDRVFRNESLDATHLAEFHQVSASCGSSRRITPIQSPVWRCSATTRVGGPHHGGKGG
;
A
#
# COMPACT_ATOMS: atom_id res chain seq x y z
N MET A 1 25.29 26.83 -11.34
CA MET A 1 24.41 27.54 -12.30
C MET A 1 23.78 26.49 -13.19
N ALA A 2 22.52 26.13 -12.92
CA ALA A 2 21.73 25.25 -13.76
C ALA A 2 20.75 26.11 -14.58
N PRO A 3 20.50 25.80 -15.87
CA PRO A 3 19.71 26.65 -16.74
C PRO A 3 18.22 26.59 -16.39
N ALA A 4 17.56 27.74 -16.47
CA ALA A 4 16.14 27.90 -16.20
C ALA A 4 15.27 27.17 -17.25
N VAL A 5 14.30 26.41 -16.76
CA VAL A 5 13.28 25.73 -17.58
C VAL A 5 12.24 26.78 -18.02
N PRO A 6 11.92 26.89 -19.31
CA PRO A 6 10.90 27.85 -19.78
C PRO A 6 9.48 27.38 -19.40
N PRO A 7 8.54 28.31 -19.17
CA PRO A 7 7.17 27.97 -18.83
C PRO A 7 6.45 27.32 -20.02
N LEU A 8 5.63 26.30 -19.71
CA LEU A 8 4.78 25.59 -20.67
C LEU A 8 3.75 26.54 -21.30
N PRO A 9 3.40 26.36 -22.58
CA PRO A 9 2.43 27.21 -23.27
C PRO A 9 1.04 27.04 -22.66
N VAL A 10 0.43 28.16 -22.28
CA VAL A 10 -0.97 28.26 -21.86
C VAL A 10 -1.84 27.81 -23.04
N GLY A 11 -2.59 26.73 -22.84
CA GLY A 11 -3.50 26.19 -23.85
C GLY A 11 -4.46 27.25 -24.35
N ALA A 12 -4.50 27.44 -25.67
CA ALA A 12 -5.42 28.32 -26.35
C ALA A 12 -6.88 27.95 -25.99
N ARG A 13 -7.65 28.95 -25.53
CA ARG A 13 -9.10 28.81 -25.33
C ARG A 13 -9.77 28.67 -26.70
N PRO A 14 -10.64 27.67 -26.93
CA PRO A 14 -11.38 27.58 -28.18
C PRO A 14 -12.39 28.73 -28.25
N GLY A 15 -12.33 29.46 -29.37
CA GLY A 15 -13.15 30.63 -29.64
C GLY A 15 -14.64 30.35 -29.71
N SER A 16 -15.41 31.38 -29.36
CA SER A 16 -16.84 31.53 -29.57
C SER A 16 -17.23 31.35 -31.04
N GLY A 17 -18.30 30.60 -31.32
CA GLY A 17 -19.10 30.77 -32.53
C GLY A 17 -19.10 29.65 -33.58
N ALA A 18 -18.84 28.39 -33.23
CA ALA A 18 -19.18 27.27 -34.11
C ALA A 18 -20.58 26.74 -33.75
N ALA A 19 -21.47 26.59 -34.73
CA ALA A 19 -22.73 25.86 -34.57
C ALA A 19 -22.41 24.42 -34.12
N MET A 20 -22.49 24.18 -32.82
CA MET A 20 -22.12 22.92 -32.18
C MET A 20 -23.07 21.83 -32.67
N SER A 21 -22.53 20.75 -33.21
CA SER A 21 -23.27 19.49 -33.35
C SER A 21 -23.90 19.16 -31.98
N PRO A 22 -25.19 18.78 -31.93
CA PRO A 22 -25.87 18.52 -30.67
C PRO A 22 -25.10 17.46 -29.88
N SER A 23 -24.86 17.73 -28.61
CA SER A 23 -24.18 16.80 -27.71
C SER A 23 -24.98 15.49 -27.61
N VAL A 24 -24.31 14.38 -27.25
CA VAL A 24 -24.98 13.09 -27.06
C VAL A 24 -26.13 13.19 -26.05
N ALA A 25 -26.01 14.05 -25.04
CA ALA A 25 -27.06 14.33 -24.07
C ALA A 25 -28.26 15.05 -24.72
N GLU A 26 -28.04 16.06 -25.56
CA GLU A 26 -29.11 16.77 -26.28
C GLU A 26 -29.77 15.86 -27.32
N LEU A 27 -29.02 15.04 -28.04
CA LEU A 27 -29.57 14.03 -28.97
C LEU A 27 -30.46 13.01 -28.25
N LEU A 28 -30.03 12.56 -27.07
CA LEU A 28 -30.82 11.68 -26.22
C LEU A 28 -32.11 12.36 -25.72
N LEU A 29 -32.03 13.62 -25.28
CA LEU A 29 -33.20 14.40 -24.85
C LEU A 29 -34.19 14.63 -26.00
N GLN A 30 -33.70 14.99 -27.21
CA GLN A 30 -34.53 15.14 -28.41
C GLN A 30 -35.19 13.82 -28.82
N ARG A 31 -34.48 12.69 -28.69
CA ARG A 31 -35.06 11.37 -28.96
C ARG A 31 -36.12 11.01 -27.93
N LEU A 32 -35.85 11.26 -26.65
CA LEU A 32 -36.80 11.03 -25.57
C LEU A 32 -38.05 11.92 -25.74
N GLU A 33 -37.89 13.15 -26.24
CA GLU A 33 -39.01 14.01 -26.58
C GLU A 33 -39.91 13.40 -27.67
N ARG A 34 -39.30 12.94 -28.77
CA ARG A 34 -39.99 12.37 -29.94
C ARG A 34 -40.67 11.02 -29.67
N GLU A 35 -40.02 10.12 -28.92
CA GLU A 35 -40.54 8.75 -28.70
C GLU A 35 -41.36 8.57 -27.43
N ALA A 36 -41.11 9.38 -26.39
CA ALA A 36 -41.86 9.32 -25.12
C ALA A 36 -42.94 10.42 -25.05
N ALA A 37 -43.73 10.58 -26.11
CA ALA A 37 -44.82 11.57 -26.18
C ALA A 37 -46.09 11.20 -25.37
N GLY A 38 -46.09 10.11 -24.59
CA GLY A 38 -47.21 9.70 -23.75
C GLY A 38 -46.78 9.20 -22.36
N PRO A 39 -47.67 9.25 -21.36
CA PRO A 39 -47.36 8.83 -19.99
C PRO A 39 -47.04 7.33 -19.94
N GLY A 40 -45.87 6.98 -19.39
CA GLY A 40 -45.43 5.59 -19.19
C GLY A 40 -44.56 4.98 -20.29
N ARG A 41 -44.36 5.66 -21.43
CA ARG A 41 -43.38 5.22 -22.44
C ARG A 41 -41.98 5.67 -22.06
N GLY A 42 -41.02 4.74 -22.09
CA GLY A 42 -39.61 4.99 -21.83
C GLY A 42 -38.75 4.42 -22.95
N LEU A 43 -37.47 4.76 -22.92
CA LEU A 43 -36.49 4.42 -23.95
C LEU A 43 -35.42 3.50 -23.36
N CYS A 44 -35.14 2.37 -24.03
CA CYS A 44 -34.01 1.53 -23.67
C CYS A 44 -32.71 2.16 -24.17
N SER A 45 -31.72 2.35 -23.29
CA SER A 45 -30.46 3.00 -23.65
C SER A 45 -29.67 2.25 -24.74
N ARG A 46 -29.81 0.92 -24.84
CA ARG A 46 -29.16 0.14 -25.92
C ARG A 46 -29.82 0.36 -27.29
N GLU A 47 -31.15 0.39 -27.32
CA GLU A 47 -31.91 0.65 -28.55
C GLU A 47 -31.68 2.08 -29.02
N ALA A 48 -31.64 3.03 -28.08
CA ALA A 48 -31.28 4.42 -28.34
C ALA A 48 -29.86 4.54 -28.92
N ALA A 49 -28.89 3.85 -28.32
CA ALA A 49 -27.50 3.88 -28.79
C ALA A 49 -27.39 3.31 -30.21
N ALA A 50 -28.04 2.17 -30.48
CA ALA A 50 -28.08 1.56 -31.81
C ALA A 50 -28.77 2.46 -32.84
N ALA A 51 -29.89 3.08 -32.50
CA ALA A 51 -30.62 3.99 -33.40
C ALA A 51 -29.84 5.29 -33.70
N LEU A 52 -29.04 5.76 -32.74
CA LEU A 52 -28.18 6.94 -32.91
C LEU A 52 -26.81 6.60 -33.53
N GLY A 53 -26.51 5.32 -33.77
CA GLY A 53 -25.20 4.89 -34.27
C GLY A 53 -24.04 5.15 -33.30
N LEU A 54 -24.33 5.19 -31.99
CA LEU A 54 -23.37 5.50 -30.93
C LEU A 54 -22.99 4.24 -30.14
N ASP A 55 -21.78 4.23 -29.58
CA ASP A 55 -21.42 3.22 -28.60
C ASP A 55 -22.27 3.36 -27.32
N HIS A 56 -22.66 2.21 -26.76
CA HIS A 56 -23.53 2.17 -25.59
C HIS A 56 -22.88 2.83 -24.37
N GLN A 57 -21.56 2.73 -24.20
CA GLN A 57 -20.88 3.37 -23.06
C GLN A 57 -20.94 4.89 -23.15
N THR A 58 -20.81 5.46 -24.35
CA THR A 58 -20.95 6.90 -24.58
C THR A 58 -22.33 7.40 -24.17
N LEU A 59 -23.39 6.68 -24.55
CA LEU A 59 -24.77 7.03 -24.19
C LEU A 59 -25.03 6.85 -22.69
N VAL A 60 -24.48 5.81 -22.06
CA VAL A 60 -24.55 5.62 -20.60
C VAL A 60 -23.86 6.77 -19.85
N GLY A 61 -22.74 7.29 -20.35
CA GLY A 61 -22.09 8.48 -19.81
C GLY A 61 -22.98 9.72 -19.86
N ALA A 62 -23.71 9.91 -20.96
CA ALA A 62 -24.67 11.00 -21.11
C ALA A 62 -25.87 10.84 -20.16
N VAL A 63 -26.42 9.64 -20.00
CA VAL A 63 -27.50 9.35 -19.03
C VAL A 63 -27.08 9.73 -17.60
N LYS A 64 -25.89 9.33 -17.17
CA LYS A 64 -25.38 9.69 -15.83
C LYS A 64 -25.19 11.20 -15.66
N SER A 65 -24.73 11.87 -16.71
CA SER A 65 -24.56 13.33 -16.70
C SER A 65 -25.91 14.05 -16.57
N LEU A 66 -26.94 13.57 -17.27
CA LEU A 66 -28.31 14.09 -17.18
C LEU A 66 -28.96 13.80 -15.81
N GLN A 67 -28.69 12.64 -15.21
CA GLN A 67 -29.11 12.36 -13.82
C GLN A 67 -28.41 13.28 -12.80
N ALA A 68 -27.15 13.66 -13.04
CA ALA A 68 -26.41 14.56 -12.16
C ALA A 68 -26.89 16.01 -12.25
N LEU A 69 -27.53 16.40 -13.36
CA LEU A 69 -28.13 17.71 -13.56
C LEU A 69 -29.49 17.88 -12.86
N GLY A 70 -29.94 16.87 -12.11
CA GLY A 70 -31.18 16.88 -11.32
C GLY A 70 -32.26 15.97 -11.90
N GLU A 71 -33.53 16.30 -11.68
CA GLU A 71 -34.69 15.52 -12.14
C GLU A 71 -35.03 15.75 -13.63
N VAL A 72 -34.02 15.90 -14.50
CA VAL A 72 -34.21 16.10 -15.95
C VAL A 72 -34.69 14.80 -16.59
N ILE A 73 -34.12 13.67 -16.17
CA ILE A 73 -34.52 12.32 -16.60
C ILE A 73 -34.59 11.37 -15.40
N GLU A 74 -35.51 10.42 -15.46
CA GLU A 74 -35.50 9.24 -14.59
C GLU A 74 -34.86 8.08 -15.35
N ALA A 75 -33.84 7.45 -14.81
CA ALA A 75 -33.20 6.30 -15.45
C ALA A 75 -33.15 5.10 -14.49
N GLU A 76 -33.93 4.08 -14.81
CA GLU A 76 -34.04 2.83 -14.05
C GLU A 76 -33.03 1.81 -14.61
N PRO A 77 -32.07 1.32 -13.81
CA PRO A 77 -31.11 0.33 -14.29
C PRO A 77 -31.78 -1.02 -14.49
N ARG A 78 -31.59 -1.63 -15.67
CA ARG A 78 -32.05 -2.98 -16.01
C ARG A 78 -30.87 -3.86 -16.41
N ALA A 79 -30.84 -5.07 -15.86
CA ALA A 79 -29.84 -6.07 -16.21
C ALA A 79 -30.51 -7.27 -16.88
N ALA A 80 -29.98 -7.68 -18.03
CA ALA A 80 -30.33 -8.94 -18.66
C ALA A 80 -29.09 -9.83 -18.67
N THR A 81 -29.20 -11.05 -18.16
CA THR A 81 -28.13 -12.05 -18.25
C THR A 81 -28.31 -12.83 -19.54
N ARG A 82 -27.23 -12.94 -20.31
CA ARG A 82 -27.15 -13.88 -21.43
C ARG A 82 -25.98 -14.81 -21.22
N TRP A 83 -26.14 -16.04 -21.69
CA TRP A 83 -25.11 -17.05 -21.61
C TRP A 83 -24.37 -17.10 -22.94
N GLU A 84 -23.05 -16.97 -22.88
CA GLU A 84 -22.17 -17.10 -24.04
C GLU A 84 -21.23 -18.27 -23.84
N LEU A 85 -20.94 -19.01 -24.92
CA LEU A 85 -19.94 -20.05 -24.89
C LEU A 85 -18.55 -19.41 -24.83
N SER A 86 -17.67 -19.96 -23.99
CA SER A 86 -16.27 -19.55 -24.02
C SER A 86 -15.57 -20.09 -25.29
N PRO A 87 -14.35 -19.62 -25.61
CA PRO A 87 -13.56 -20.20 -26.69
C PRO A 87 -13.35 -21.72 -26.50
N GLU A 88 -13.06 -22.15 -25.28
CA GLU A 88 -12.92 -23.56 -24.90
C GLU A 88 -14.26 -24.31 -24.99
N GLY A 89 -15.36 -23.67 -24.57
CA GLY A 89 -16.71 -24.23 -24.71
C GLY A 89 -17.13 -24.44 -26.17
N SER A 90 -16.69 -23.56 -27.07
CA SER A 90 -16.93 -23.68 -28.50
C SER A 90 -16.10 -24.82 -29.13
N GLU A 91 -14.88 -25.04 -28.63
CA GLU A 91 -14.07 -26.20 -29.02
C GLU A 91 -14.71 -27.51 -28.55
N VAL A 92 -15.19 -27.56 -27.30
CA VAL A 92 -15.90 -28.73 -26.77
C VAL A 92 -17.21 -29.00 -27.53
N LEU A 93 -17.91 -27.95 -27.95
CA LEU A 93 -19.10 -28.08 -28.79
C LEU A 93 -18.78 -28.79 -30.12
N ARG A 94 -17.65 -28.46 -30.76
CA ARG A 94 -17.21 -29.02 -32.04
C ARG A 94 -16.60 -30.41 -31.91
N ASP A 95 -15.63 -30.57 -31.00
CA ASP A 95 -14.72 -31.73 -30.96
C ASP A 95 -15.07 -32.73 -29.84
N GLY A 96 -16.01 -32.38 -28.96
CA GLY A 96 -16.42 -33.19 -27.79
C GLY A 96 -15.66 -32.83 -26.52
N SER A 97 -16.17 -33.29 -25.37
CA SER A 97 -15.57 -32.98 -24.07
C SER A 97 -14.17 -33.61 -23.91
N PRO A 98 -13.23 -32.96 -23.19
CA PRO A 98 -11.87 -33.48 -23.03
C PRO A 98 -11.82 -34.91 -22.49
N GLU A 99 -12.73 -35.26 -21.57
CA GLU A 99 -12.87 -36.61 -21.01
C GLU A 99 -13.32 -37.66 -22.04
N VAL A 100 -14.22 -37.30 -22.96
CA VAL A 100 -14.68 -38.19 -24.05
C VAL A 100 -13.66 -38.28 -25.17
N ARG A 101 -12.96 -37.18 -25.49
CA ARG A 101 -11.84 -37.16 -26.45
C ARG A 101 -10.71 -38.09 -26.00
N LEU A 102 -10.35 -38.02 -24.72
CA LEU A 102 -9.39 -38.93 -24.11
C LEU A 102 -9.88 -40.39 -24.17
N PHE A 103 -11.13 -40.66 -23.78
CA PHE A 103 -11.69 -42.00 -23.80
C PHE A 103 -11.65 -42.62 -25.21
N ARG A 104 -12.07 -41.87 -26.25
CA ARG A 104 -12.05 -42.31 -27.66
C ARG A 104 -10.63 -42.55 -28.18
N SER A 105 -9.65 -41.80 -27.69
CA SER A 105 -8.26 -41.89 -28.14
C SER A 105 -7.46 -43.00 -27.45
N LEU A 106 -7.96 -43.58 -26.34
CA LEU A 106 -7.28 -44.65 -25.61
C LEU A 106 -7.47 -46.03 -26.27
N PRO A 107 -6.42 -46.80 -26.59
CA PRO A 107 -6.59 -48.15 -27.14
C PRO A 107 -7.13 -49.15 -26.10
N VAL A 108 -7.76 -50.24 -26.58
CA VAL A 108 -8.33 -51.31 -25.72
C VAL A 108 -7.25 -52.02 -24.90
N GLU A 109 -6.03 -52.10 -25.44
CA GLU A 109 -4.86 -52.72 -24.81
C GLU A 109 -4.27 -51.91 -23.64
N GLY A 110 -4.81 -50.71 -23.39
CA GLY A 110 -4.36 -49.80 -22.36
C GLY A 110 -3.04 -49.09 -22.71
N LEU A 111 -2.82 -47.95 -22.08
CA LEU A 111 -1.68 -47.07 -22.38
C LEU A 111 -0.99 -46.63 -21.08
N PRO A 112 0.34 -46.46 -21.04
CA PRO A 112 1.01 -45.87 -19.87
C PRO A 112 0.43 -44.49 -19.54
N GLN A 113 0.31 -44.17 -18.25
CA GLN A 113 -0.27 -42.91 -17.79
C GLN A 113 0.41 -41.67 -18.40
N SER A 114 1.74 -41.72 -18.57
CA SER A 114 2.54 -40.65 -19.17
C SER A 114 2.14 -40.35 -20.62
N ASP A 115 1.78 -41.37 -21.38
CA ASP A 115 1.40 -41.22 -22.78
C ASP A 115 -0.09 -40.92 -22.91
N ALA A 116 -0.91 -41.39 -21.96
CA ALA A 116 -2.34 -41.07 -21.91
C ALA A 116 -2.58 -39.58 -21.63
N MET A 117 -1.69 -38.94 -20.85
CA MET A 117 -1.72 -37.51 -20.62
C MET A 117 -1.35 -36.66 -21.85
N LYS A 118 -0.62 -37.23 -22.82
CA LYS A 118 -0.23 -36.56 -24.08
C LYS A 118 -1.30 -36.65 -25.16
N LEU A 119 -2.32 -37.50 -24.98
CA LEU A 119 -3.43 -37.64 -25.93
C LEU A 119 -4.34 -36.40 -25.94
N PRO A 120 -5.13 -36.18 -27.00
CA PRO A 120 -6.10 -35.09 -27.07
C PRO A 120 -7.08 -35.11 -25.89
N GLY A 121 -7.08 -34.06 -25.07
CA GLY A 121 -7.89 -33.98 -23.84
C GLY A 121 -7.31 -34.73 -22.64
N GLY A 122 -6.12 -35.32 -22.74
CA GLY A 122 -5.47 -36.11 -21.69
C GLY A 122 -5.11 -35.31 -20.44
N SER A 123 -4.52 -34.14 -20.58
CA SER A 123 -4.12 -33.30 -19.44
C SER A 123 -5.29 -32.75 -18.63
N VAL A 124 -6.41 -32.43 -19.28
CA VAL A 124 -7.58 -31.78 -18.65
C VAL A 124 -8.68 -32.79 -18.29
N GLY A 125 -8.91 -33.78 -19.16
CA GLY A 125 -10.00 -34.75 -19.07
C GLY A 125 -9.71 -36.00 -18.25
N PHE A 126 -8.43 -36.32 -17.97
CA PHE A 126 -8.05 -37.56 -17.27
C PHE A 126 -8.67 -37.66 -15.86
N SER A 127 -8.57 -36.60 -15.06
CA SER A 127 -9.12 -36.60 -13.70
C SER A 127 -10.64 -36.75 -13.68
N LYS A 128 -11.34 -36.19 -14.69
CA LYS A 128 -12.79 -36.27 -14.79
C LYS A 128 -13.26 -37.64 -15.31
N ALA A 129 -12.55 -38.21 -16.28
CA ALA A 129 -12.80 -39.55 -16.77
C ALA A 129 -12.58 -40.62 -15.67
N MET A 130 -11.60 -40.42 -14.79
CA MET A 130 -11.40 -41.24 -13.59
C MET A 130 -12.54 -41.06 -12.56
N ALA A 131 -12.96 -39.81 -12.29
CA ALA A 131 -14.07 -39.52 -11.36
C ALA A 131 -15.41 -40.10 -11.83
N ASN A 132 -15.65 -40.13 -13.15
CA ASN A 132 -16.84 -40.73 -13.76
C ASN A 132 -16.73 -42.26 -13.92
N LYS A 133 -15.63 -42.89 -13.45
CA LYS A 133 -15.35 -44.33 -13.58
C LYS A 133 -15.30 -44.84 -15.02
N TRP A 134 -14.94 -43.99 -15.98
CA TRP A 134 -14.79 -44.38 -17.39
C TRP A 134 -13.44 -45.04 -17.66
N LEU A 135 -12.45 -44.76 -16.82
CA LEU A 135 -11.09 -45.29 -16.89
C LEU A 135 -10.76 -46.07 -15.61
N ARG A 136 -9.97 -47.15 -15.74
CA ARG A 136 -9.36 -47.87 -14.61
C ARG A 136 -7.84 -47.72 -14.67
N LEU A 137 -7.22 -47.59 -13.50
CA LEU A 137 -5.77 -47.51 -13.36
C LEU A 137 -5.23 -48.78 -12.71
N GLU A 138 -4.27 -49.42 -13.37
CA GLU A 138 -3.59 -50.61 -12.85
C GLU A 138 -2.17 -50.27 -12.41
N LYS A 139 -1.90 -50.41 -11.11
CA LYS A 139 -0.59 -50.14 -10.49
C LYS A 139 0.13 -51.47 -10.30
N GLY A 140 0.99 -51.84 -11.25
CA GLY A 140 1.72 -53.10 -11.24
C GLY A 140 2.28 -53.57 -12.58
N ALA A 141 2.05 -52.83 -13.67
CA ALA A 141 2.57 -53.17 -14.99
C ALA A 141 4.06 -52.78 -15.15
N PRO A 142 4.88 -53.59 -15.85
CA PRO A 142 6.25 -53.21 -16.20
C PRO A 142 6.24 -51.95 -17.08
N GLY A 143 6.80 -50.85 -16.58
CA GLY A 143 6.78 -49.53 -17.24
C GLY A 143 5.90 -48.46 -16.59
N GLY A 144 5.31 -48.72 -15.42
CA GLY A 144 4.54 -47.74 -14.64
C GLY A 144 3.02 -47.95 -14.69
N PRO A 145 2.23 -47.05 -14.06
CA PRO A 145 0.78 -47.20 -14.00
C PRO A 145 0.14 -47.13 -15.39
N ARG A 146 -0.68 -48.13 -15.73
CA ARG A 146 -1.38 -48.23 -17.03
C ARG A 146 -2.86 -47.90 -16.88
N VAL A 147 -3.41 -47.22 -17.88
CA VAL A 147 -4.80 -46.76 -17.94
C VAL A 147 -5.56 -47.59 -18.96
N PHE A 148 -6.69 -48.17 -18.57
CA PHE A 148 -7.59 -48.91 -19.46
C PHE A 148 -8.99 -48.29 -19.45
N ARG A 149 -9.77 -48.53 -20.51
CA ARG A 149 -11.20 -48.23 -20.52
C ARG A 149 -11.92 -49.18 -19.58
N ALA A 150 -12.74 -48.64 -18.68
CA ALA A 150 -13.55 -49.44 -17.74
C ALA A 150 -14.94 -49.77 -18.30
N VAL A 151 -15.42 -48.99 -19.28
CA VAL A 151 -16.72 -49.14 -19.93
C VAL A 151 -16.53 -49.25 -21.45
N PRO A 152 -17.44 -49.93 -22.18
CA PRO A 152 -17.36 -50.05 -23.64
C PRO A 152 -17.74 -48.74 -24.37
N GLU A 153 -18.70 -47.99 -23.82
CA GLU A 153 -19.21 -46.75 -24.43
C GLU A 153 -19.44 -45.66 -23.37
N VAL A 154 -19.31 -44.39 -23.79
CA VAL A 154 -19.55 -43.20 -22.96
C VAL A 154 -20.46 -42.21 -23.69
N GLN A 155 -21.37 -41.57 -22.95
CA GLN A 155 -22.22 -40.50 -23.47
C GLN A 155 -21.66 -39.13 -23.08
N ASP A 156 -21.54 -38.23 -24.06
CA ASP A 156 -21.00 -36.89 -23.86
C ASP A 156 -22.09 -35.91 -23.39
N THR A 157 -22.45 -36.00 -22.12
CA THR A 157 -23.48 -35.14 -21.50
C THR A 157 -23.07 -33.67 -21.50
N VAL A 158 -21.77 -33.38 -21.44
CA VAL A 158 -21.22 -32.02 -21.44
C VAL A 158 -21.38 -31.36 -22.81
N GLN A 159 -21.04 -32.07 -23.89
CA GLN A 159 -21.23 -31.56 -25.26
C GLN A 159 -22.73 -31.37 -25.57
N GLU A 160 -23.59 -32.28 -25.12
CA GLU A 160 -25.03 -32.20 -25.34
C GLU A 160 -25.65 -30.99 -24.60
N ALA A 161 -25.23 -30.73 -23.35
CA ALA A 161 -25.64 -29.54 -22.62
C ALA A 161 -25.19 -28.24 -23.32
N LEU A 162 -23.97 -28.20 -23.88
CA LEU A 162 -23.46 -27.05 -24.64
C LEU A 162 -24.21 -26.86 -25.97
N ARG A 163 -24.66 -27.94 -26.64
CA ARG A 163 -25.51 -27.84 -27.84
C ARG A 163 -26.86 -27.21 -27.55
N ARG A 164 -27.50 -27.59 -26.43
CA ARG A 164 -28.76 -26.99 -25.99
C ARG A 164 -28.59 -25.52 -25.65
N LEU A 165 -27.50 -25.16 -24.97
CA LEU A 165 -27.14 -23.76 -24.70
C LEU A 165 -26.89 -22.96 -25.98
N HIS A 166 -26.24 -23.55 -27.00
CA HIS A 166 -26.00 -22.89 -28.28
C HIS A 166 -27.28 -22.65 -29.10
N ARG A 167 -28.29 -23.53 -28.98
CA ARG A 167 -29.59 -23.40 -29.65
C ARG A 167 -30.53 -22.37 -28.99
N GLY A 168 -30.10 -21.71 -27.91
CA GLY A 168 -30.91 -20.74 -27.18
C GLY A 168 -31.86 -21.37 -26.15
N GLU A 169 -31.79 -22.68 -25.94
CA GLU A 169 -32.59 -23.40 -24.95
C GLU A 169 -31.92 -23.38 -23.56
N ALA A 170 -31.44 -22.21 -23.13
CA ALA A 170 -30.67 -22.11 -21.88
C ALA A 170 -31.50 -22.38 -20.62
N GLU A 171 -32.83 -22.27 -20.70
CA GLU A 171 -33.76 -22.57 -19.61
C GLU A 171 -34.05 -24.06 -19.44
N THR A 172 -33.84 -24.87 -20.48
CA THR A 172 -34.09 -26.33 -20.43
C THR A 172 -32.92 -27.09 -19.79
N VAL A 173 -31.76 -26.43 -19.62
CA VAL A 173 -30.58 -27.01 -18.96
C VAL A 173 -30.67 -26.77 -17.45
N PRO A 174 -30.62 -27.84 -16.61
CA PRO A 174 -30.68 -27.71 -15.16
C PRO A 174 -29.64 -26.74 -14.60
N GLU A 175 -30.00 -25.98 -13.55
CA GLU A 175 -29.10 -25.02 -12.91
C GLU A 175 -27.80 -25.68 -12.40
N ARG A 176 -27.88 -26.92 -11.93
CA ARG A 176 -26.71 -27.71 -11.51
C ARG A 176 -25.70 -27.92 -12.65
N GLU A 177 -26.17 -28.16 -13.86
CA GLU A 177 -25.33 -28.35 -15.04
C GLU A 177 -24.72 -27.02 -15.51
N ARG A 178 -25.51 -25.95 -15.52
CA ARG A 178 -25.02 -24.59 -15.84
C ARG A 178 -23.92 -24.12 -14.89
N ASN A 179 -24.08 -24.38 -13.58
CA ASN A 179 -23.08 -24.05 -12.58
C ASN A 179 -21.79 -24.88 -12.72
N ASP A 180 -21.89 -26.16 -13.10
CA ASP A 180 -20.72 -27.00 -13.40
C ASP A 180 -19.99 -26.52 -14.66
N LEU A 181 -20.71 -26.17 -15.73
CA LEU A 181 -20.12 -25.62 -16.96
C LEU A 181 -19.43 -24.27 -16.73
N LYS A 182 -20.00 -23.41 -15.87
CA LYS A 182 -19.39 -22.14 -15.43
C LYS A 182 -18.09 -22.37 -14.65
N ARG A 183 -18.10 -23.30 -13.68
CA ARG A 183 -16.89 -23.67 -12.91
C ARG A 183 -15.78 -24.21 -13.81
N ARG A 184 -16.15 -24.94 -14.87
CA ARG A 184 -15.23 -25.47 -15.88
C ARG A 184 -14.79 -24.44 -16.93
N LYS A 185 -15.22 -23.18 -16.84
CA LYS A 185 -14.94 -22.11 -17.80
C LYS A 185 -15.42 -22.39 -19.23
N LEU A 186 -16.37 -23.30 -19.42
CA LEU A 186 -16.97 -23.61 -20.73
C LEU A 186 -18.13 -22.67 -21.08
N LEU A 187 -18.71 -22.03 -20.06
CA LEU A 187 -19.83 -21.10 -20.18
C LEU A 187 -19.50 -19.79 -19.47
N LEU A 188 -19.74 -18.67 -20.15
CA LEU A 188 -19.59 -17.31 -19.64
C LEU A 188 -20.96 -16.70 -19.40
N GLU A 189 -21.14 -16.11 -18.22
CA GLU A 189 -22.33 -15.34 -17.88
C GLU A 189 -22.08 -13.86 -18.20
N VAL A 190 -22.71 -13.34 -19.24
CA VAL A 190 -22.56 -11.95 -19.65
C VAL A 190 -23.78 -11.16 -19.17
N THR A 191 -23.58 -10.35 -18.13
CA THR A 191 -24.61 -9.43 -17.63
C THR A 191 -24.61 -8.16 -18.47
N LEU A 192 -25.64 -7.98 -19.28
CA LEU A 192 -25.85 -6.80 -20.09
C LEU A 192 -26.59 -5.74 -19.26
N LYS A 193 -25.89 -4.67 -18.92
CA LYS A 193 -26.46 -3.52 -18.19
C LYS A 193 -27.03 -2.51 -19.18
N SER A 194 -28.29 -2.19 -19.00
CA SER A 194 -29.04 -1.18 -19.76
C SER A 194 -29.79 -0.26 -18.80
N TYR A 195 -30.26 0.86 -19.31
CA TYR A 195 -31.06 1.83 -18.56
C TYR A 195 -32.38 2.02 -19.28
N TRP A 196 -33.47 2.04 -18.52
CA TRP A 196 -34.77 2.44 -18.98
C TRP A 196 -35.00 3.90 -18.63
N ILE A 197 -35.01 4.75 -19.64
CA ILE A 197 -34.98 6.21 -19.49
C ILE A 197 -36.41 6.75 -19.66
N ARG A 198 -36.87 7.56 -18.72
CA ARG A 198 -38.15 8.28 -18.72
C ARG A 198 -37.92 9.78 -18.54
N LYS A 199 -38.92 10.58 -18.91
CA LYS A 199 -38.92 12.03 -18.68
C LYS A 199 -39.06 12.30 -17.18
N GLY A 200 -38.17 13.13 -16.62
CA GLY A 200 -38.28 13.59 -15.24
C GLY A 200 -39.18 14.83 -15.11
N SER A 201 -39.37 15.31 -13.89
CA SER A 201 -40.21 16.49 -13.57
C SER A 201 -39.67 17.79 -14.17
N ALA A 202 -38.34 17.90 -14.34
CA ALA A 202 -37.63 19.04 -14.89
C ALA A 202 -37.13 18.80 -16.33
N PHE A 203 -37.86 17.99 -17.11
CA PHE A 203 -37.47 17.66 -18.48
C PHE A 203 -37.42 18.90 -19.37
N SER A 204 -36.25 19.18 -19.93
CA SER A 204 -36.00 20.24 -20.92
C SER A 204 -35.13 19.70 -22.04
N THR A 205 -35.37 20.14 -23.27
CA THR A 205 -34.57 19.78 -24.45
C THR A 205 -33.25 20.55 -24.52
N ALA A 206 -33.17 21.68 -23.81
CA ALA A 206 -31.95 22.47 -23.67
C ALA A 206 -31.39 22.31 -22.25
N VAL A 207 -30.14 21.85 -22.17
CA VAL A 207 -29.39 21.81 -20.92
C VAL A 207 -28.86 23.21 -20.62
N ALA A 208 -29.53 23.94 -19.73
CA ALA A 208 -29.02 25.22 -19.26
C ALA A 208 -27.72 24.97 -18.47
N ARG A 209 -26.57 25.37 -19.04
CA ARG A 209 -25.29 25.28 -18.34
C ARG A 209 -25.30 26.27 -17.17
N GLN A 210 -25.16 25.76 -15.96
CA GLN A 210 -24.97 26.58 -14.78
C GLN A 210 -23.52 27.05 -14.72
N GLU A 211 -23.31 28.33 -14.41
CA GLU A 211 -21.97 28.89 -14.24
C GLU A 211 -21.35 28.38 -12.93
N THR A 212 -20.04 28.09 -12.95
CA THR A 212 -19.35 27.49 -11.80
C THR A 212 -18.70 28.52 -10.88
N GLU A 213 -18.20 29.62 -11.44
CA GLU A 213 -17.44 30.63 -10.72
C GLU A 213 -17.87 32.03 -11.13
N LEU A 214 -17.76 32.97 -10.19
CA LEU A 214 -18.00 34.38 -10.45
C LEU A 214 -16.76 34.98 -11.10
N THR A 215 -16.92 35.56 -12.29
CA THR A 215 -15.82 36.21 -13.01
C THR A 215 -15.83 37.73 -12.79
N PRO A 216 -14.66 38.41 -12.91
CA PRO A 216 -14.59 39.86 -12.86
C PRO A 216 -15.50 40.56 -13.89
N GLU A 217 -15.67 39.96 -15.08
CA GLU A 217 -16.51 40.49 -16.16
C GLU A 217 -18.00 40.41 -15.81
N MET A 218 -18.43 39.33 -15.16
CA MET A 218 -19.80 39.19 -14.66
C MET A 218 -20.13 40.27 -13.63
N LEU A 219 -19.17 40.56 -12.73
CA LEU A 219 -19.29 41.63 -11.73
C LEU A 219 -19.43 43.01 -12.39
N ALA A 220 -18.63 43.29 -13.42
CA ALA A 220 -18.67 44.56 -14.13
C ALA A 220 -19.96 44.77 -14.94
N THR A 221 -20.49 43.70 -15.55
CA THR A 221 -21.69 43.75 -16.42
C THR A 221 -23.01 43.56 -15.66
N GLY A 222 -22.97 43.06 -14.42
CA GLY A 222 -24.16 42.74 -13.63
C GLY A 222 -24.89 41.46 -14.07
N SER A 223 -24.32 40.70 -15.01
CA SER A 223 -24.92 39.47 -15.58
C SER A 223 -25.08 38.34 -14.55
N TRP A 224 -24.27 38.33 -13.48
CA TRP A 224 -24.39 37.38 -12.37
C TRP A 224 -25.77 37.37 -11.69
N ARG A 225 -26.55 38.45 -11.79
CA ARG A 225 -27.88 38.51 -11.18
C ARG A 225 -28.92 37.62 -11.87
N GLN A 226 -28.69 37.29 -13.15
CA GLN A 226 -29.65 36.57 -13.99
C GLN A 226 -29.19 35.14 -14.32
N LEU A 227 -27.92 34.81 -14.07
CA LEU A 227 -27.35 33.50 -14.38
C LEU A 227 -27.51 32.53 -13.20
N PRO A 228 -27.97 31.28 -13.43
CA PRO A 228 -28.00 30.26 -12.40
C PRO A 228 -26.59 29.71 -12.15
N PHE A 229 -26.13 29.76 -10.89
CA PHE A 229 -24.85 29.20 -10.48
C PHE A 229 -25.00 27.79 -9.93
N LYS A 230 -24.00 26.95 -10.18
CA LYS A 230 -23.92 25.64 -9.57
C LYS A 230 -23.70 25.79 -8.05
N PRO A 231 -24.50 25.12 -7.19
CA PRO A 231 -24.31 25.21 -5.75
C PRO A 231 -22.95 24.62 -5.34
N TYR A 232 -22.24 25.34 -4.47
CA TYR A 232 -20.96 24.87 -3.95
C TYR A 232 -21.18 23.70 -2.98
N ASN A 233 -20.38 22.64 -3.12
CA ASN A 233 -20.46 21.48 -2.25
C ASN A 233 -19.66 21.71 -0.96
N PHE A 234 -20.33 22.17 0.10
CA PHE A 234 -19.71 22.37 1.42
C PHE A 234 -19.32 21.07 2.15
N ALA A 235 -19.75 19.91 1.67
CA ALA A 235 -19.35 18.62 2.24
C ALA A 235 -17.99 18.12 1.72
N ALA A 236 -17.45 18.72 0.66
CA ALA A 236 -16.15 18.36 0.12
C ALA A 236 -15.01 19.10 0.84
N LEU A 237 -13.91 18.41 1.08
CA LEU A 237 -12.68 19.06 1.54
C LEU A 237 -12.13 19.97 0.44
N GLY A 238 -11.76 21.19 0.82
CA GLY A 238 -11.11 22.13 -0.07
C GLY A 238 -9.69 21.70 -0.45
N LEU A 239 -9.11 22.41 -1.43
CA LEU A 239 -7.72 22.20 -1.82
C LEU A 239 -6.78 22.76 -0.74
N PRO A 240 -5.86 21.96 -0.17
CA PRO A 240 -4.89 22.46 0.79
C PRO A 240 -3.90 23.40 0.09
N PRO A 241 -3.59 24.57 0.66
CA PRO A 241 -2.60 25.46 0.06
C PRO A 241 -1.20 24.84 0.13
N PRO A 242 -0.32 25.11 -0.85
CA PRO A 242 1.06 24.67 -0.78
C PRO A 242 1.76 25.36 0.40
N ALA A 243 2.34 24.57 1.31
CA ALA A 243 3.02 25.06 2.50
C ALA A 243 4.32 24.30 2.75
N GLY A 244 5.28 24.94 3.42
CA GLY A 244 6.48 24.26 3.91
C GLY A 244 6.15 23.28 5.04
N HIS A 245 6.90 22.18 5.12
CA HIS A 245 6.71 21.16 6.16
C HIS A 245 8.00 20.93 6.95
N LEU A 246 7.89 20.97 8.27
CA LEU A 246 8.97 20.53 9.16
C LEU A 246 8.89 19.01 9.36
N HIS A 247 10.03 18.34 9.30
CA HIS A 247 10.11 16.91 9.56
C HIS A 247 9.54 16.58 10.96
N PRO A 248 8.59 15.63 11.10
CA PRO A 248 7.92 15.34 12.37
C PRO A 248 8.88 15.07 13.54
N LEU A 249 9.94 14.28 13.32
CA LEU A 249 10.99 14.03 14.33
C LEU A 249 11.64 15.31 14.84
N LEU A 250 11.87 16.29 13.97
CA LEU A 250 12.49 17.56 14.35
C LEU A 250 11.53 18.45 15.14
N LYS A 251 10.21 18.34 14.88
CA LYS A 251 9.19 19.01 15.72
C LYS A 251 9.24 18.48 17.14
N VAL A 252 9.23 17.15 17.31
CA VAL A 252 9.32 16.49 18.62
C VAL A 252 10.64 16.83 19.31
N ARG A 253 11.76 16.86 18.56
CA ARG A 253 13.05 17.29 19.10
C ARG A 253 12.99 18.72 19.64
N SER A 254 12.38 19.65 18.92
CA SER A 254 12.22 21.04 19.37
C SER A 254 11.37 21.14 20.64
N GLU A 255 10.29 20.36 20.74
CA GLU A 255 9.44 20.29 21.93
C GLU A 255 10.19 19.75 23.14
N LEU A 256 10.91 18.63 23.00
CA LEU A 256 11.72 18.06 24.07
C LEU A 256 12.84 19.01 24.52
N ARG A 257 13.49 19.68 23.57
CA ARG A 257 14.50 20.71 23.87
C ARG A 257 13.90 21.83 24.71
N GLN A 258 12.71 22.30 24.36
CA GLN A 258 12.01 23.34 25.09
C GLN A 258 11.68 22.92 26.54
N ILE A 259 11.18 21.69 26.74
CA ILE A 259 10.89 21.15 28.07
C ILE A 259 12.13 21.16 28.98
N PHE A 260 13.30 20.75 28.47
CA PHE A 260 14.54 20.79 29.26
C PHE A 260 14.99 22.21 29.61
N LEU A 261 14.87 23.16 28.66
CA LEU A 261 15.19 24.56 28.90
C LEU A 261 14.28 25.16 29.98
N GLU A 262 12.98 24.84 29.97
CA GLU A 262 12.02 25.28 30.99
C GLU A 262 12.31 24.71 32.38
N MET A 263 12.86 23.49 32.45
CA MET A 263 13.33 22.88 33.71
C MET A 263 14.68 23.44 34.21
N GLY A 264 15.27 24.40 33.47
CA GLY A 264 16.56 25.02 33.78
C GLY A 264 17.77 24.14 33.46
N PHE A 265 17.65 23.19 32.51
CA PHE A 265 18.79 22.45 32.00
C PHE A 265 19.52 23.24 30.91
N THR A 266 20.84 23.08 30.84
CA THR A 266 21.69 23.65 29.80
C THR A 266 22.02 22.60 28.73
N GLU A 267 21.93 22.97 27.46
CA GLU A 267 22.21 22.07 26.34
C GLU A 267 23.72 21.80 26.22
N MET A 268 24.11 20.53 26.19
CA MET A 268 25.50 20.10 26.04
C MET A 268 25.88 20.03 24.55
N PRO A 269 27.11 20.42 24.18
CA PRO A 269 27.61 20.23 22.82
C PRO A 269 27.88 18.74 22.55
N THR A 270 27.29 18.22 21.47
CA THR A 270 27.41 16.83 21.02
C THR A 270 28.00 16.72 19.61
N GLN A 271 28.82 17.70 19.19
CA GLN A 271 29.37 17.81 17.83
C GLN A 271 30.49 16.79 17.54
N ASN A 272 30.25 15.51 17.82
CA ASN A 272 31.18 14.41 17.64
C ASN A 272 30.39 13.10 17.46
N PHE A 273 30.25 12.63 16.22
CA PHE A 273 29.72 11.28 15.95
C PHE A 273 30.74 10.20 16.25
N VAL A 274 32.01 10.50 15.97
CA VAL A 274 33.14 9.65 16.33
C VAL A 274 33.51 9.92 17.78
N GLU A 275 33.62 8.85 18.55
CA GLU A 275 34.17 8.88 19.90
C GLU A 275 35.29 7.86 20.08
N SER A 276 36.18 8.14 21.02
CA SER A 276 37.11 7.12 21.47
C SER A 276 36.41 6.14 22.42
N SER A 277 36.80 4.87 22.35
CA SER A 277 36.33 3.80 23.23
C SER A 277 36.53 4.17 24.71
N PHE A 278 37.57 4.96 25.01
CA PHE A 278 37.77 5.57 26.32
C PHE A 278 36.57 6.42 26.80
N TRP A 279 36.14 7.42 26.01
CA TRP A 279 35.05 8.32 26.41
C TRP A 279 33.68 7.66 26.33
N ASN A 280 33.50 6.76 25.37
CA ASN A 280 32.25 6.06 25.19
C ASN A 280 32.02 4.97 26.24
N PHE A 281 33.08 4.32 26.77
CA PHE A 281 32.92 3.19 27.69
C PHE A 281 33.77 3.31 28.96
N ASP A 282 35.10 3.43 28.86
CA ASP A 282 35.99 3.33 30.03
C ASP A 282 35.76 4.46 31.05
N ALA A 283 35.53 5.68 30.58
CA ALA A 283 35.26 6.86 31.42
C ALA A 283 33.94 6.74 32.21
N LEU A 284 32.99 5.93 31.70
CA LEU A 284 31.72 5.61 32.36
C LEU A 284 31.83 4.41 33.31
N PHE A 285 33.05 3.91 33.52
CA PHE A 285 33.32 2.72 34.33
C PHE A 285 32.72 1.43 33.75
N GLN A 286 32.54 1.34 32.43
CA GLN A 286 32.12 0.11 31.77
C GLN A 286 33.35 -0.76 31.42
N PRO A 287 33.38 -2.06 31.80
CA PRO A 287 34.57 -2.89 31.63
C PRO A 287 34.89 -3.17 30.15
N GLN A 288 36.16 -3.43 29.83
CA GLN A 288 36.60 -3.72 28.44
C GLN A 288 36.04 -5.03 27.88
N GLN A 289 35.71 -5.99 28.74
CA GLN A 289 35.14 -7.27 28.34
C GLN A 289 33.61 -7.23 28.19
N HIS A 290 33.00 -6.05 28.28
CA HIS A 290 31.54 -5.92 28.23
C HIS A 290 31.01 -6.25 26.82
N PRO A 291 29.95 -7.07 26.67
CA PRO A 291 29.43 -7.50 25.37
C PRO A 291 29.07 -6.34 24.44
N ALA A 292 28.50 -5.26 24.98
CA ALA A 292 28.23 -4.05 24.19
C ALA A 292 29.44 -3.40 23.49
N ARG A 293 30.69 -3.79 23.82
CA ARG A 293 31.92 -3.34 23.12
C ARG A 293 32.33 -4.28 21.98
N ASP A 294 31.59 -5.36 21.76
CA ASP A 294 31.83 -6.29 20.66
C ASP A 294 31.54 -5.62 19.31
N GLN A 295 32.22 -6.08 18.26
CA GLN A 295 32.02 -5.61 16.88
C GLN A 295 30.59 -5.89 16.40
N HIS A 296 29.94 -6.91 16.97
CA HIS A 296 28.53 -7.21 16.71
C HIS A 296 27.58 -6.14 17.25
N ASP A 297 27.94 -5.39 18.30
CA ASP A 297 27.06 -4.38 18.92
C ASP A 297 27.46 -2.94 18.59
N THR A 298 28.75 -2.70 18.28
CA THR A 298 29.31 -1.35 18.08
C THR A 298 30.04 -1.20 16.75
N PHE A 299 29.78 -0.10 16.05
CA PHE A 299 30.52 0.28 14.85
C PHE A 299 31.88 0.88 15.20
N PHE A 300 32.93 0.09 15.07
CA PHE A 300 34.31 0.58 15.14
C PHE A 300 34.75 1.20 13.81
N LEU A 301 35.62 2.20 13.89
CA LEU A 301 36.17 2.85 12.69
C LEU A 301 37.39 2.11 12.16
N GLN A 302 37.46 2.03 10.84
CA GLN A 302 38.68 1.65 10.13
C GLN A 302 39.61 2.86 9.91
N ASP A 303 39.05 4.03 9.67
CA ASP A 303 39.78 5.29 9.52
C ASP A 303 38.92 6.46 10.03
N PRO A 304 39.39 7.29 10.98
CA PRO A 304 40.59 7.09 11.82
C PRO A 304 40.36 5.97 12.84
N ALA A 305 41.16 4.90 12.82
CA ALA A 305 41.00 3.75 13.73
C ALA A 305 41.33 4.07 15.19
N GLU A 306 42.28 4.96 15.45
CA GLU A 306 42.74 5.31 16.80
C GLU A 306 42.57 6.80 17.10
N ALA A 307 42.25 7.10 18.35
CA ALA A 307 42.19 8.45 18.86
C ALA A 307 43.62 9.02 19.01
N PRO A 308 43.88 10.24 18.52
CA PRO A 308 45.22 10.83 18.54
C PRO A 308 45.74 11.09 19.96
N GLU A 309 44.86 11.48 20.90
CA GLU A 309 45.24 11.74 22.29
C GLU A 309 44.11 11.40 23.27
N LEU A 310 44.48 10.78 24.39
CA LEU A 310 43.63 10.58 25.57
C LEU A 310 44.17 11.43 26.72
N PRO A 311 43.33 12.02 27.60
CA PRO A 311 43.83 12.83 28.71
C PRO A 311 44.69 11.98 29.66
N PRO A 312 46.03 12.14 29.70
CA PRO A 312 46.93 11.14 30.26
C PRO A 312 46.74 10.97 31.78
N GLY A 313 46.55 12.08 32.49
CA GLY A 313 46.31 12.07 33.94
C GLY A 313 44.96 11.45 34.32
N TYR A 314 43.95 11.54 33.47
CA TYR A 314 42.64 10.93 33.74
C TYR A 314 42.63 9.45 33.32
N ALA A 315 43.19 9.12 32.16
CA ALA A 315 43.32 7.75 31.68
C ALA A 315 44.11 6.87 32.66
N ALA A 316 45.19 7.39 33.28
CA ALA A 316 45.94 6.67 34.31
C ALA A 316 45.09 6.37 35.57
N LYS A 317 44.24 7.31 36.00
CA LYS A 317 43.30 7.09 37.11
C LYS A 317 42.26 6.04 36.76
N VAL A 318 41.67 6.14 35.57
CA VAL A 318 40.68 5.16 35.07
C VAL A 318 41.32 3.76 35.00
N LYS A 319 42.52 3.63 34.41
CA LYS A 319 43.29 2.38 34.38
C LYS A 319 43.44 1.78 35.78
N LYS A 320 43.89 2.58 36.76
CA LYS A 320 44.09 2.13 38.14
C LYS A 320 42.78 1.63 38.77
N VAL A 321 41.70 2.40 38.68
CA VAL A 321 40.42 2.05 39.33
C VAL A 321 39.73 0.87 38.65
N HIS A 322 39.82 0.75 37.32
CA HIS A 322 39.28 -0.41 36.59
C HIS A 322 39.98 -1.70 36.97
N SER A 323 41.31 -1.68 37.09
CA SER A 323 42.11 -2.89 37.34
C SER A 323 42.21 -3.24 38.84
N GLN A 324 42.73 -2.31 39.65
CA GLN A 324 43.09 -2.53 41.05
C GLN A 324 42.03 -2.04 42.04
N GLY A 325 41.04 -1.27 41.56
CA GLY A 325 40.09 -0.58 42.41
C GLY A 325 40.60 0.76 42.94
N GLY A 326 39.75 1.42 43.72
CA GLY A 326 39.97 2.77 44.24
C GLY A 326 38.66 3.44 44.63
N TYR A 327 38.75 4.54 45.37
CA TYR A 327 37.58 5.32 45.82
C TYR A 327 36.51 4.50 46.58
N GLY A 328 36.92 3.44 47.28
CA GLY A 328 36.02 2.50 47.99
C GLY A 328 35.51 1.32 47.15
N SER A 329 35.83 1.26 45.85
CA SER A 329 35.54 0.13 44.96
C SER A 329 36.72 -0.84 44.87
N GLN A 330 36.45 -2.13 44.67
CA GLN A 330 37.46 -3.16 44.39
C GLN A 330 37.92 -3.20 42.93
N GLY A 331 37.31 -2.40 42.05
CA GLY A 331 37.55 -2.48 40.61
C GLY A 331 37.00 -3.79 40.01
N TYR A 332 37.38 -4.05 38.76
CA TYR A 332 36.98 -5.24 38.01
C TYR A 332 38.05 -6.35 38.00
N LYS A 333 39.23 -6.13 38.58
CA LYS A 333 40.30 -7.13 38.74
C LYS A 333 40.76 -7.76 37.41
N TYR A 334 40.82 -6.97 36.34
CA TYR A 334 41.38 -7.36 35.04
C TYR A 334 42.49 -6.39 34.61
N GLU A 335 43.28 -6.80 33.62
CA GLU A 335 44.28 -5.93 33.01
C GLU A 335 43.61 -4.96 32.02
N TRP A 336 43.60 -3.68 32.36
CA TRP A 336 43.08 -2.63 31.48
C TRP A 336 44.08 -2.29 30.38
N LYS A 337 43.69 -2.50 29.12
CA LYS A 337 44.52 -2.32 27.92
C LYS A 337 44.35 -0.90 27.33
N PRO A 338 45.40 -0.07 27.26
CA PRO A 338 45.30 1.27 26.69
C PRO A 338 44.93 1.29 25.20
N GLU A 339 45.34 0.26 24.45
CA GLU A 339 45.08 0.12 23.02
C GLU A 339 43.57 0.05 22.75
N GLU A 340 42.83 -0.74 23.54
CA GLU A 340 41.38 -0.88 23.42
C GLU A 340 40.64 0.44 23.68
N ALA A 341 41.18 1.27 24.58
CA ALA A 341 40.62 2.58 24.90
C ALA A 341 40.86 3.64 23.80
N ARG A 342 41.90 3.45 22.98
CA ARG A 342 42.22 4.33 21.85
C ARG A 342 41.38 4.07 20.62
N ARG A 343 40.80 2.87 20.47
CA ARG A 343 39.98 2.53 19.31
C ARG A 343 38.83 3.52 19.14
N ASN A 344 38.66 4.08 17.95
CA ASN A 344 37.54 4.95 17.65
C ASN A 344 36.34 4.13 17.19
N LEU A 345 35.17 4.68 17.49
CA LEU A 345 33.88 4.09 17.18
C LEU A 345 32.86 5.20 16.91
N LEU A 346 31.75 4.84 16.29
CA LEU A 346 30.57 5.71 16.26
C LEU A 346 29.88 5.64 17.62
N ARG A 347 29.60 6.80 18.22
CA ARG A 347 29.05 6.87 19.59
C ARG A 347 27.79 6.01 19.73
N THR A 348 27.75 5.17 20.75
CA THR A 348 26.64 4.24 20.97
C THR A 348 25.51 4.83 21.81
N HIS A 349 25.84 5.89 22.56
CA HIS A 349 24.91 6.62 23.42
C HIS A 349 25.44 8.03 23.74
N THR A 350 24.54 8.99 23.98
CA THR A 350 24.87 10.38 24.34
C THR A 350 25.50 10.52 25.74
N THR A 351 25.53 9.46 26.55
CA THR A 351 26.21 9.44 27.85
C THR A 351 27.72 9.74 27.74
N ALA A 352 28.34 9.47 26.59
CA ALA A 352 29.73 9.84 26.31
C ALA A 352 29.93 11.37 26.36
N ALA A 353 28.97 12.14 25.81
CA ALA A 353 28.98 13.59 25.90
C ALA A 353 28.84 14.08 27.35
N SER A 354 27.97 13.42 28.13
CA SER A 354 27.86 13.68 29.58
C SER A 354 29.19 13.43 30.30
N ALA A 355 29.90 12.33 30.00
CA ALA A 355 31.19 12.03 30.60
C ALA A 355 32.23 13.14 30.35
N ARG A 356 32.29 13.65 29.11
CA ARG A 356 33.15 14.78 28.75
C ARG A 356 32.78 16.05 29.50
N MET A 357 31.50 16.36 29.59
CA MET A 357 31.02 17.56 30.29
C MET A 357 31.27 17.49 31.80
N LEU A 358 31.05 16.32 32.41
CA LEU A 358 31.35 16.09 33.82
C LEU A 358 32.85 16.14 34.10
N TYR A 359 33.68 15.61 33.21
CA TYR A 359 35.13 15.73 33.32
C TYR A 359 35.58 17.19 33.26
N ARG A 360 35.04 17.98 32.33
CA ARG A 360 35.31 19.44 32.23
C ARG A 360 34.86 20.19 33.48
N LEU A 361 33.66 19.89 33.99
CA LEU A 361 33.14 20.47 35.23
C LEU A 361 34.08 20.17 36.42
N ALA A 362 34.62 18.95 36.48
CA ALA A 362 35.54 18.54 37.53
C ALA A 362 36.92 19.22 37.47
N GLN A 363 37.29 19.85 36.34
CA GLN A 363 38.52 20.65 36.22
C GLN A 363 38.36 22.10 36.67
N GLN A 364 37.13 22.55 36.95
CA GLN A 364 36.90 23.91 37.45
C GLN A 364 37.42 24.06 38.88
N GLU A 365 37.96 25.24 39.21
CA GLU A 365 38.51 25.52 40.54
C GLU A 365 37.49 25.31 41.67
N ARG A 366 36.23 25.69 41.41
CA ARG A 366 35.11 25.53 42.32
C ARG A 366 34.02 24.72 41.65
N PHE A 367 33.45 23.78 42.39
CA PHE A 367 32.30 23.02 41.93
C PHE A 367 31.05 23.88 42.00
N SER A 368 30.34 24.01 40.87
CA SER A 368 28.99 24.57 40.82
C SER A 368 27.99 23.49 40.42
N PRO A 369 26.84 23.38 41.09
CA PRO A 369 25.76 22.51 40.66
C PRO A 369 25.28 22.88 39.24
N VAL A 370 25.08 21.88 38.40
CA VAL A 370 24.67 22.06 37.00
C VAL A 370 23.63 21.03 36.58
N LYS A 371 22.78 21.42 35.65
CA LYS A 371 21.82 20.54 34.97
C LYS A 371 22.13 20.58 33.48
N TYR A 372 22.36 19.43 32.89
CA TYR A 372 22.76 19.29 31.50
C TYR A 372 21.84 18.37 30.74
N PHE A 373 21.51 18.69 29.49
CA PHE A 373 20.79 17.80 28.60
C PHE A 373 21.40 17.77 27.20
N SER A 374 21.11 16.74 26.44
CA SER A 374 21.50 16.61 25.03
C SER A 374 20.46 15.79 24.28
N ILE A 375 20.26 16.12 23.01
CA ILE A 375 19.42 15.36 22.09
C ILE A 375 20.19 15.18 20.80
N ASP A 376 20.70 13.97 20.55
CA ASP A 376 21.52 13.75 19.37
C ASP A 376 21.52 12.29 18.89
N ARG A 377 21.96 12.09 17.65
CA ARG A 377 21.94 10.79 16.97
C ARG A 377 23.03 9.86 17.48
N VAL A 378 22.70 8.61 17.77
CA VAL A 378 23.62 7.56 18.22
C VAL A 378 23.54 6.38 17.26
N PHE A 379 24.57 5.54 17.28
CA PHE A 379 24.76 4.45 16.33
C PHE A 379 24.96 3.13 17.06
N ARG A 380 24.20 2.11 16.69
CA ARG A 380 24.31 0.76 17.28
C ARG A 380 24.24 -0.27 16.17
N ASN A 381 25.14 -1.25 16.24
CA ASN A 381 25.20 -2.32 15.26
C ASN A 381 24.16 -3.41 15.58
N GLU A 382 22.91 -3.03 15.85
CA GLU A 382 21.84 -3.98 16.10
C GLU A 382 21.27 -4.48 14.76
N SER A 383 20.82 -5.74 14.72
CA SER A 383 20.11 -6.28 13.57
C SER A 383 18.90 -5.41 13.24
N LEU A 384 18.83 -4.91 12.00
CA LEU A 384 17.73 -4.07 11.54
C LEU A 384 16.41 -4.84 11.63
N ASP A 385 15.49 -4.33 12.44
CA ASP A 385 14.11 -4.80 12.49
C ASP A 385 13.13 -3.64 12.36
N ALA A 386 11.83 -3.92 12.35
CA ALA A 386 10.80 -2.89 12.18
C ALA A 386 10.78 -1.82 13.29
N THR A 387 11.49 -2.03 14.40
CA THR A 387 11.51 -1.20 15.60
C THR A 387 12.91 -0.71 16.00
N HIS A 388 13.98 -1.28 15.45
CA HIS A 388 15.38 -0.98 15.74
C HIS A 388 16.10 -0.57 14.46
N LEU A 389 16.51 0.69 14.43
CA LEU A 389 17.37 1.23 13.38
C LEU A 389 18.81 1.24 13.88
N ALA A 390 19.76 1.10 12.95
CA ALA A 390 21.19 1.22 13.24
C ALA A 390 21.58 2.61 13.75
N GLU A 391 20.77 3.64 13.46
CA GLU A 391 20.90 4.97 14.00
C GLU A 391 19.56 5.54 14.50
N PHE A 392 19.58 6.21 15.64
CA PHE A 392 18.40 6.86 16.22
C PHE A 392 18.80 8.04 17.11
N HIS A 393 17.86 8.92 17.44
CA HIS A 393 18.13 10.04 18.35
C HIS A 393 17.93 9.61 19.79
N GLN A 394 18.95 9.83 20.62
CA GLN A 394 18.89 9.60 22.05
C GLN A 394 18.80 10.95 22.78
N VAL A 395 17.90 11.01 23.76
CA VAL A 395 17.79 12.13 24.70
C VAL A 395 18.48 11.70 25.99
N SER A 396 19.31 12.57 26.56
CA SER A 396 19.95 12.29 27.85
C SER A 396 20.07 13.54 28.68
N ALA A 397 19.84 13.40 29.98
CA ALA A 397 19.98 14.45 30.98
C ALA A 397 20.87 13.98 32.13
N SER A 398 21.65 14.90 32.69
CA SER A 398 22.47 14.67 33.88
C SER A 398 22.42 15.88 34.80
N CYS A 399 22.46 15.64 36.10
CA CYS A 399 22.46 16.68 37.13
C CYS A 399 23.66 16.45 38.05
N GLY A 400 24.50 17.47 38.22
CA GLY A 400 25.54 17.48 39.24
C GLY A 400 25.08 18.33 40.42
N SER A 401 24.79 17.71 41.56
CA SER A 401 24.36 18.43 42.78
C SER A 401 25.51 18.61 43.79
N SER A 402 26.53 17.75 43.73
CA SER A 402 27.71 17.76 44.60
C SER A 402 28.90 17.15 43.84
N ARG A 403 30.12 17.18 44.42
CA ARG A 403 31.28 16.41 43.89
C ARG A 403 31.00 14.89 43.76
N ARG A 404 29.83 14.40 44.21
CA ARG A 404 29.25 13.11 43.86
C ARG A 404 28.23 13.29 42.73
N ILE A 405 28.47 12.63 41.60
CA ILE A 405 27.61 12.64 40.43
C ILE A 405 26.62 11.47 40.52
N THR A 406 25.33 11.75 40.42
CA THR A 406 24.28 10.73 40.25
C THR A 406 23.81 10.76 38.79
N PRO A 407 24.12 9.73 37.98
CA PRO A 407 23.52 9.60 36.66
C PRO A 407 22.03 9.25 36.81
N ILE A 408 21.15 10.07 36.24
CA ILE A 408 19.74 9.71 36.06
C ILE A 408 19.67 8.98 34.73
N GLN A 409 19.89 7.66 34.74
CA GLN A 409 19.53 6.80 33.62
C GLN A 409 18.06 6.41 33.79
N SER A 410 17.17 7.04 33.01
CA SER A 410 15.84 6.46 32.77
C SER A 410 15.95 5.59 31.52
N PRO A 411 15.78 4.26 31.63
CA PRO A 411 15.61 3.44 30.45
C PRO A 411 14.17 3.66 29.93
N VAL A 412 14.04 3.85 28.61
CA VAL A 412 12.79 3.76 27.84
C VAL A 412 11.88 5.01 27.86
N TRP A 413 12.14 5.93 26.93
CA TRP A 413 11.06 6.49 26.11
C TRP A 413 11.26 5.98 24.68
N ARG A 414 10.72 4.78 24.40
CA ARG A 414 10.65 4.22 23.06
C ARG A 414 9.32 4.68 22.45
N CYS A 415 9.33 5.82 21.77
CA CYS A 415 8.15 6.29 21.06
C CYS A 415 8.07 5.56 19.71
N SER A 416 7.35 4.43 19.67
CA SER A 416 6.93 3.81 18.41
C SER A 416 5.71 4.57 17.89
N ALA A 417 5.96 5.54 17.01
CA ALA A 417 4.88 6.18 16.27
C ALA A 417 4.45 5.27 15.11
N THR A 418 3.69 4.22 15.42
CA THR A 418 2.92 3.50 14.39
C THR A 418 1.51 4.07 14.41
N THR A 419 1.29 5.16 13.67
CA THR A 419 -0.06 5.66 13.43
C THR A 419 -0.76 4.71 12.45
N ARG A 420 -1.42 3.68 12.98
CA ARG A 420 -2.45 2.94 12.23
C ARG A 420 -3.63 3.89 12.04
N VAL A 421 -3.76 4.44 10.84
CA VAL A 421 -5.01 5.04 10.39
C VAL A 421 -5.98 3.88 10.11
N GLY A 422 -6.71 3.45 11.13
CA GLY A 422 -7.79 2.47 11.02
C GLY A 422 -9.12 3.16 10.74
N GLY A 423 -9.68 2.93 9.55
CA GLY A 423 -11.07 3.25 9.22
C GLY A 423 -12.08 2.42 10.03
N PRO A 424 -13.38 2.76 9.97
CA PRO A 424 -14.36 2.32 10.96
C PRO A 424 -14.67 0.83 10.87
N HIS A 425 -14.68 0.18 12.03
CA HIS A 425 -15.15 -1.18 12.24
C HIS A 425 -16.66 -1.28 11.97
N HIS A 426 -17.04 -2.04 10.95
CA HIS A 426 -18.37 -2.66 10.90
C HIS A 426 -18.39 -3.89 11.80
N GLY A 427 -19.32 -3.90 12.75
CA GLY A 427 -19.58 -5.05 13.63
C GLY A 427 -20.18 -6.22 12.86
N GLY A 428 -19.70 -7.42 13.16
CA GLY A 428 -20.29 -8.68 12.74
C GLY A 428 -20.26 -9.65 13.91
N LYS A 429 -21.44 -9.92 14.46
CA LYS A 429 -21.72 -10.95 15.46
C LYS A 429 -21.62 -12.35 14.83
N GLY A 430 -21.14 -13.31 15.63
CA GLY A 430 -21.72 -14.65 15.74
C GLY A 430 -21.24 -15.73 14.78
N GLY A 431 -20.90 -16.89 15.35
CA GLY A 431 -20.58 -18.13 14.66
C GLY A 431 -19.49 -18.90 15.38
#